data_AF-B5LPG5-F1
#
_entry.id   AF-B5LPG5-F1
#
_cell.length_a   1.000
_cell.length_b   1.000
_cell.length_c   1.000
_cell.angle_alpha   90.00
_cell.angle_beta   90.00
_cell.angle_gamma   90.00
#
_symmetry.space_group_name_H-M   'P 1'
#
loop_
_entity.id
_entity.type
_entity.pdbx_description
1 polymer ?
#
loop_
_entity_poly.entity_id
_entity_poly.type
_entity_poly.pdbx_seq_one_letter_code
_entity_poly.pdbx_strand_id
1 'polypeptide(L)'
;FYDWYCDLPPGEPLTWGVQTEACECADWFNSKYIVLWGSNISQTRIPDAHFAYEARYNGAKIVCISPDYNASATPADLYFQINPGTDGILALGVAKLLIDQDLVDKLYVKEQTDMPLLVVSGTNRFLRESDLKNGGKEDVFYFWDAKQQRAVPTPGSMGSEQKTIQLHGADPALTGTFHVQFADGKAAEVTTVFELLKKEIAGYTADKVAARTGLPADEIELFAKELGTRKPAMIIHGAGTNHWFHNDLTNRSFIL
;
A
#
# COMPACT_ATOMS: atom_id res chain seq x y z
N PHE A 1 -11.12 -23.00 -5.04
CA PHE A 1 -10.30 -23.31 -6.23
C PHE A 1 -9.32 -22.18 -6.52
N TYR A 2 -9.74 -20.92 -6.48
CA TYR A 2 -8.87 -19.78 -6.75
C TYR A 2 -7.73 -19.62 -5.72
N ASP A 3 -8.07 -19.82 -4.44
CA ASP A 3 -7.16 -19.95 -3.30
C ASP A 3 -6.20 -21.15 -3.41
N TRP A 4 -6.72 -22.32 -3.78
CA TRP A 4 -5.95 -23.56 -3.91
C TRP A 4 -4.80 -23.45 -4.92
N TYR A 5 -5.02 -22.72 -6.02
CA TYR A 5 -3.97 -22.45 -7.02
C TYR A 5 -3.06 -21.28 -6.65
N CYS A 6 -3.30 -20.62 -5.50
CA CYS A 6 -2.59 -19.42 -5.07
C CYS A 6 -2.72 -18.25 -6.06
N ASP A 7 -3.77 -18.23 -6.90
CA ASP A 7 -4.00 -17.13 -7.83
C ASP A 7 -4.87 -16.03 -7.21
N LEU A 8 -5.62 -16.33 -6.15
CA LEU A 8 -6.21 -15.34 -5.27
C LEU A 8 -5.07 -14.56 -4.58
N PRO A 9 -4.96 -13.23 -4.71
CA PRO A 9 -3.97 -12.44 -3.97
C PRO A 9 -4.49 -12.10 -2.58
N PRO A 10 -4.10 -12.83 -1.50
CA PRO A 10 -4.74 -12.68 -0.20
C PRO A 10 -4.59 -11.29 0.43
N GLY A 11 -3.62 -10.46 -0.01
CA GLY A 11 -3.54 -9.08 0.46
C GLY A 11 -4.70 -8.19 0.02
N GLU A 12 -5.35 -8.47 -1.12
CA GLU A 12 -6.51 -7.70 -1.59
C GLU A 12 -7.73 -7.85 -0.68
N PRO A 13 -8.25 -9.07 -0.37
CA PRO A 13 -9.36 -9.22 0.57
C PRO A 13 -9.00 -8.76 1.98
N LEU A 14 -7.73 -8.85 2.39
CA LEU A 14 -7.28 -8.34 3.68
C LEU A 14 -7.25 -6.81 3.75
N THR A 15 -7.09 -6.11 2.62
CA THR A 15 -6.97 -4.63 2.58
C THR A 15 -8.25 -3.96 2.14
N TRP A 16 -8.91 -4.47 1.10
CA TRP A 16 -10.08 -3.87 0.46
C TRP A 16 -11.39 -4.60 0.78
N GLY A 17 -11.33 -5.81 1.35
CA GLY A 17 -12.54 -6.58 1.68
C GLY A 17 -13.29 -7.15 0.46
N VAL A 18 -12.67 -7.16 -0.71
CA VAL A 18 -13.19 -7.78 -1.95
C VAL A 18 -12.37 -9.01 -2.31
N GLN A 19 -12.95 -9.97 -3.04
CA GLN A 19 -12.25 -11.21 -3.39
C GLN A 19 -10.96 -10.93 -4.19
N THR A 20 -11.09 -10.18 -5.27
CA THR A 20 -10.00 -9.59 -6.03
C THR A 20 -10.58 -8.53 -6.96
N GLU A 21 -9.79 -7.53 -7.33
CA GLU A 21 -10.15 -6.57 -8.39
C GLU A 21 -8.93 -6.22 -9.23
N ALA A 22 -9.11 -6.13 -10.55
CA ALA A 22 -8.06 -5.74 -11.49
C ALA A 22 -8.66 -4.94 -12.66
N CYS A 23 -7.87 -4.01 -13.20
CA CYS A 23 -8.24 -3.31 -14.43
C CYS A 23 -8.20 -4.26 -15.65
N GLU A 24 -8.96 -3.91 -16.69
CA GLU A 24 -8.80 -4.56 -17.99
C GLU A 24 -7.43 -4.26 -18.61
N CYS A 25 -6.88 -5.18 -19.40
CA CYS A 25 -5.54 -4.99 -19.97
C CYS A 25 -5.45 -3.78 -20.93
N ALA A 26 -6.57 -3.34 -21.50
CA ALA A 26 -6.61 -2.13 -22.32
C ALA A 26 -6.22 -0.88 -21.52
N ASP A 27 -6.48 -0.85 -20.20
CA ASP A 27 -6.11 0.26 -19.33
C ASP A 27 -4.60 0.36 -19.10
N TRP A 28 -3.83 -0.69 -19.40
CA TRP A 28 -2.35 -0.62 -19.37
C TRP A 28 -1.83 0.47 -20.31
N PHE A 29 -2.52 0.74 -21.41
CA PHE A 29 -2.17 1.80 -22.37
C PHE A 29 -2.26 3.22 -21.77
N ASN A 30 -3.08 3.42 -20.73
CA ASN A 30 -3.26 4.70 -20.07
C ASN A 30 -2.15 5.02 -19.06
N SER A 31 -1.34 4.03 -18.67
CA SER A 31 -0.24 4.21 -17.73
C SER A 31 0.93 5.01 -18.31
N LYS A 32 1.66 5.74 -17.45
CA LYS A 32 2.96 6.36 -17.77
C LYS A 32 4.13 5.60 -17.15
N TYR A 33 3.86 4.66 -16.25
CA TYR A 33 4.85 3.84 -15.57
C TYR A 33 4.26 2.49 -15.19
N ILE A 34 4.75 1.42 -15.82
CA ILE A 34 4.23 0.06 -15.64
C ILE A 34 5.31 -0.77 -14.96
N VAL A 35 5.01 -1.31 -13.78
CA VAL A 35 5.91 -2.22 -13.06
C VAL A 35 5.41 -3.65 -13.22
N LEU A 36 6.10 -4.45 -14.03
CA LEU A 36 5.89 -5.88 -14.15
C LEU A 36 6.63 -6.58 -12.99
N TRP A 37 5.92 -6.85 -11.90
CA TRP A 37 6.52 -7.33 -10.65
C TRP A 37 6.22 -8.82 -10.44
N GLY A 38 7.17 -9.69 -10.77
CA GLY A 38 6.93 -11.15 -10.79
C GLY A 38 5.89 -11.59 -11.81
N SER A 39 5.74 -10.83 -12.90
CA SER A 39 4.80 -11.10 -14.00
C SER A 39 5.53 -11.15 -15.35
N ASN A 40 5.36 -12.26 -16.07
CA ASN A 40 5.95 -12.46 -17.40
C ASN A 40 4.86 -12.42 -18.48
N ILE A 41 4.31 -11.23 -18.72
CA ILE A 41 3.19 -10.99 -19.63
C ILE A 41 3.45 -11.48 -21.06
N SER A 42 4.70 -11.48 -21.54
CA SER A 42 5.03 -11.98 -22.90
C SER A 42 4.69 -13.45 -23.10
N GLN A 43 4.67 -14.25 -22.02
CA GLN A 43 4.38 -15.68 -22.09
C GLN A 43 3.06 -16.06 -21.42
N THR A 44 2.65 -15.32 -20.38
CA THR A 44 1.45 -15.66 -19.59
C THR A 44 0.24 -14.80 -19.90
N ARG A 45 0.42 -13.73 -20.68
CA ARG A 45 -0.63 -12.80 -21.15
C ARG A 45 -0.44 -12.47 -22.64
N ILE A 46 -0.13 -13.49 -23.44
CA ILE A 46 0.16 -13.37 -24.88
C ILE A 46 -0.84 -12.48 -25.64
N PRO A 47 -2.18 -12.64 -25.49
CA PRO A 47 -3.13 -11.82 -26.24
C PRO A 47 -3.18 -10.35 -25.77
N ASP A 48 -2.69 -10.04 -24.57
CA ASP A 48 -2.82 -8.72 -23.94
C ASP A 48 -1.49 -7.94 -23.87
N ALA A 49 -0.35 -8.64 -24.00
CA ALA A 49 0.98 -8.04 -23.80
C ALA A 49 1.25 -6.83 -24.72
N HIS A 50 0.59 -6.78 -25.88
CA HIS A 50 0.72 -5.66 -26.81
C HIS A 50 0.32 -4.33 -26.17
N PHE A 51 -0.67 -4.27 -25.28
CA PHE A 51 -1.09 -3.01 -24.64
C PHE A 51 0.03 -2.37 -23.83
N ALA A 52 0.78 -3.16 -23.06
CA ALA A 52 1.91 -2.65 -22.28
C ALA A 52 3.02 -2.12 -23.20
N TYR A 53 3.34 -2.84 -24.28
CA TYR A 53 4.40 -2.43 -25.20
C TYR A 53 4.00 -1.25 -26.08
N GLU A 54 2.74 -1.16 -26.48
CA GLU A 54 2.16 0.01 -27.14
C GLU A 54 2.18 1.23 -26.20
N ALA A 55 1.87 1.05 -24.92
CA ALA A 55 2.02 2.11 -23.91
C ALA A 55 3.45 2.63 -23.86
N ARG A 56 4.43 1.70 -23.90
CA ARG A 56 5.86 2.04 -23.93
C ARG A 56 6.24 2.83 -25.18
N TYR A 57 5.80 2.41 -26.36
CA TYR A 57 5.98 3.18 -27.59
C TYR A 57 5.29 4.55 -27.55
N ASN A 58 4.22 4.68 -26.76
CA ASN A 58 3.50 5.93 -26.47
C ASN A 58 4.10 6.73 -25.28
N GLY A 59 5.32 6.40 -24.86
CA GLY A 59 6.09 7.17 -23.87
C GLY A 59 5.95 6.72 -22.42
N ALA A 60 5.23 5.63 -22.14
CA ALA A 60 5.30 4.98 -20.83
C ALA A 60 6.69 4.33 -20.63
N LYS A 61 7.08 4.14 -19.38
CA LYS A 61 8.28 3.37 -19.02
C LYS A 61 7.86 2.04 -18.39
N ILE A 62 8.52 0.95 -18.78
CA ILE A 62 8.29 -0.39 -18.23
C ILE A 62 9.47 -0.78 -17.35
N VAL A 63 9.18 -1.21 -16.13
CA VAL A 63 10.15 -1.84 -15.21
C VAL A 63 9.78 -3.31 -15.08
N CYS A 64 10.75 -4.21 -15.26
CA CYS A 64 10.58 -5.63 -14.99
C CYS A 64 11.36 -6.01 -13.74
N ILE A 65 10.67 -6.52 -12.72
CA ILE A 65 11.27 -6.99 -11.47
C ILE A 65 11.07 -8.52 -11.41
N SER A 66 12.16 -9.27 -11.58
CA SER A 66 12.15 -10.75 -11.62
C SER A 66 13.55 -11.30 -11.30
N PRO A 67 13.68 -12.41 -10.53
CA PRO A 67 14.98 -13.04 -10.27
C PRO A 67 15.71 -13.55 -11.52
N ASP A 68 14.97 -13.90 -12.56
CA ASP A 68 15.46 -14.35 -13.86
C ASP A 68 15.17 -13.32 -14.96
N TYR A 69 16.02 -13.28 -15.99
CA TYR A 69 15.81 -12.46 -17.17
C TYR A 69 14.77 -13.11 -18.09
N ASN A 70 13.50 -13.00 -17.72
CA ASN A 70 12.38 -13.59 -18.45
C ASN A 70 12.07 -12.84 -19.77
N ALA A 71 11.14 -13.36 -20.58
CA ALA A 71 10.80 -12.78 -21.88
C ALA A 71 10.30 -11.32 -21.79
N SER A 72 9.60 -10.97 -20.70
CA SER A 72 9.09 -9.61 -20.47
C SER A 72 10.17 -8.61 -20.04
N ALA A 73 11.35 -9.08 -19.61
CA ALA A 73 12.50 -8.22 -19.34
C ALA A 73 13.13 -7.66 -20.62
N THR A 74 13.02 -8.37 -21.75
CA THR A 74 13.62 -7.96 -23.03
C THR A 74 13.11 -6.61 -23.55
N PRO A 75 11.80 -6.32 -23.54
CA PRO A 75 11.27 -5.01 -23.93
C PRO A 75 11.22 -3.97 -22.79
N ALA A 76 11.65 -4.31 -21.56
CA ALA A 76 11.58 -3.38 -20.43
C ALA A 76 12.67 -2.30 -20.51
N ASP A 77 12.39 -1.11 -19.95
CA ASP A 77 13.36 -0.02 -19.88
C ASP A 77 14.32 -0.18 -18.69
N LEU A 78 13.87 -0.86 -17.63
CA LEU A 78 14.69 -1.26 -16.48
C LEU A 78 14.39 -2.71 -16.13
N TYR A 79 15.44 -3.46 -15.81
CA TYR A 79 15.35 -4.82 -15.30
C TYR A 79 16.01 -4.91 -13.93
N PHE A 80 15.25 -5.31 -12.92
CA PHE A 80 15.72 -5.54 -11.57
C PHE A 80 15.79 -7.02 -11.28
N GLN A 81 17.01 -7.54 -11.20
CA GLN A 81 17.29 -8.92 -10.80
C GLN A 81 17.20 -9.07 -9.28
N ILE A 82 15.97 -9.08 -8.78
CA ILE A 82 15.73 -9.20 -7.33
C ILE A 82 16.05 -10.61 -6.81
N ASN A 83 16.60 -10.70 -5.60
CA ASN A 83 16.72 -11.96 -4.89
C ASN A 83 15.32 -12.58 -4.65
N PRO A 84 15.10 -13.87 -4.94
CA PRO A 84 13.79 -14.51 -4.78
C PRO A 84 13.17 -14.32 -3.39
N GLY A 85 11.91 -13.88 -3.34
CA GLY A 85 11.14 -13.75 -2.11
C GLY A 85 11.48 -12.52 -1.26
N THR A 86 12.20 -11.54 -1.82
CA THR A 86 12.56 -10.29 -1.12
C THR A 86 11.75 -9.08 -1.58
N ASP A 87 10.73 -9.29 -2.39
CA ASP A 87 9.87 -8.27 -3.01
C ASP A 87 9.17 -7.37 -1.98
N GLY A 88 8.64 -7.94 -0.90
CA GLY A 88 8.05 -7.16 0.19
C GLY A 88 9.05 -6.23 0.89
N ILE A 89 10.34 -6.59 0.92
CA ILE A 89 11.40 -5.73 1.46
C ILE A 89 11.64 -4.54 0.53
N LEU A 90 11.66 -4.78 -0.79
CA LEU A 90 11.76 -3.72 -1.79
C LEU A 90 10.55 -2.77 -1.69
N ALA A 91 9.34 -3.31 -1.64
CA ALA A 91 8.11 -2.52 -1.55
C ALA A 91 8.07 -1.63 -0.30
N LEU A 92 8.39 -2.16 0.88
CA LEU A 92 8.47 -1.37 2.12
C LEU A 92 9.59 -0.33 2.10
N GLY A 93 10.72 -0.64 1.45
CA GLY A 93 11.79 0.34 1.20
C GLY A 93 11.34 1.49 0.31
N VAL A 94 10.60 1.18 -0.75
CA VAL A 94 10.02 2.17 -1.67
C VAL A 94 8.96 3.02 -0.96
N ALA A 95 8.06 2.41 -0.18
CA ALA A 95 7.08 3.13 0.63
C ALA A 95 7.74 4.11 1.60
N LYS A 96 8.84 3.69 2.25
CA LYS A 96 9.66 4.59 3.09
C LYS A 96 10.18 5.78 2.30
N LEU A 97 10.79 5.54 1.14
CA LEU A 97 11.36 6.61 0.31
C LEU A 97 10.28 7.58 -0.17
N LEU A 98 9.10 7.09 -0.55
CA LEU A 98 7.96 7.92 -0.95
C LEU A 98 7.48 8.82 0.20
N ILE A 99 7.39 8.27 1.42
CA ILE A 99 7.01 9.02 2.62
C ILE A 99 8.08 10.06 2.99
N ASP A 100 9.36 9.67 3.02
CA ASP A 100 10.46 10.56 3.39
C ASP A 100 10.67 11.70 2.39
N GLN A 101 10.36 11.48 1.12
CA GLN A 101 10.48 12.47 0.03
C GLN A 101 9.19 13.28 -0.22
N ASP A 102 8.15 13.08 0.60
CA ASP A 102 6.85 13.73 0.46
C ASP A 102 6.14 13.51 -0.88
N LEU A 103 6.28 12.31 -1.46
CA LEU A 103 5.72 11.91 -2.75
C LEU A 103 4.36 11.19 -2.64
N VAL A 104 3.79 11.14 -1.43
CA VAL A 104 2.51 10.49 -1.14
C VAL A 104 1.35 11.45 -1.35
N ASP A 105 0.26 10.99 -1.97
CA ASP A 105 -1.00 11.73 -2.00
C ASP A 105 -1.67 11.68 -0.62
N LYS A 106 -1.36 12.68 0.21
CA LYS A 106 -1.89 12.78 1.58
C LYS A 106 -3.41 12.90 1.64
N LEU A 107 -4.06 13.48 0.63
CA LEU A 107 -5.51 13.63 0.62
C LEU A 107 -6.16 12.27 0.40
N TYR A 108 -5.64 11.51 -0.57
CA TYR A 108 -6.06 10.13 -0.81
C TYR A 108 -5.86 9.28 0.45
N VAL A 109 -4.66 9.32 1.06
CA VAL A 109 -4.37 8.53 2.26
C VAL A 109 -5.29 8.87 3.43
N LYS A 110 -5.63 10.15 3.65
CA LYS A 110 -6.55 10.56 4.72
C LYS A 110 -7.98 10.07 4.52
N GLU A 111 -8.45 9.94 3.29
CA GLU A 111 -9.85 9.60 2.99
C GLU A 111 -10.06 8.11 2.73
N GLN A 112 -9.13 7.46 2.02
CA GLN A 112 -9.33 6.14 1.42
C GLN A 112 -8.71 5.00 2.22
N THR A 113 -7.98 5.29 3.30
CA THR A 113 -7.23 4.28 4.06
C THR A 113 -7.48 4.39 5.56
N ASP A 114 -7.03 3.38 6.29
CA ASP A 114 -7.04 3.34 7.76
C ASP A 114 -5.84 4.08 8.40
N MET A 115 -4.94 4.64 7.59
CA MET A 115 -3.76 5.39 8.03
C MET A 115 -4.02 6.49 9.08
N PRO A 116 -5.12 7.28 9.02
CA PRO A 116 -5.41 8.28 10.05
C PRO A 116 -6.10 7.72 11.30
N LEU A 117 -6.50 6.44 11.32
CA LEU A 117 -7.20 5.86 12.47
C LEU A 117 -6.28 5.78 13.69
N LEU A 118 -6.88 5.99 14.86
CA LEU A 118 -6.19 6.03 16.13
C LEU A 118 -6.01 4.62 16.72
N VAL A 119 -4.82 4.37 17.23
CA VAL A 119 -4.40 3.16 17.94
C VAL A 119 -4.03 3.57 19.36
N VAL A 120 -4.50 2.81 20.35
CA VAL A 120 -4.18 3.05 21.78
C VAL A 120 -2.75 2.60 22.05
N SER A 121 -1.91 3.53 22.50
CA SER A 121 -0.49 3.30 22.80
C SER A 121 -0.32 2.11 23.74
N GLY A 122 0.57 1.19 23.37
CA GLY A 122 0.91 0.01 24.17
C GLY A 122 -0.05 -1.18 24.07
N THR A 123 -1.18 -1.06 23.37
CA THR A 123 -2.16 -2.17 23.24
C THR A 123 -2.18 -2.83 21.86
N ASN A 124 -1.60 -2.18 20.85
CA ASN A 124 -1.70 -2.56 19.43
C ASN A 124 -3.15 -2.75 18.94
N ARG A 125 -4.12 -2.05 19.55
CA ARG A 125 -5.54 -2.08 19.17
C ARG A 125 -6.02 -0.69 18.79
N PHE A 126 -6.88 -0.63 17.78
CA PHE A 126 -7.60 0.59 17.42
C PHE A 126 -8.39 1.15 18.61
N LEU A 127 -8.47 2.47 18.70
CA LEU A 127 -9.42 3.17 19.55
C LEU A 127 -10.83 2.96 19.00
N ARG A 128 -11.73 2.42 19.84
CA ARG A 128 -13.11 2.11 19.50
C ARG A 128 -14.09 3.00 20.24
N GLU A 129 -15.33 3.05 19.76
CA GLU A 129 -16.38 3.77 20.47
C GLU A 129 -16.68 3.18 21.85
N SER A 130 -16.56 1.86 22.02
CA SER A 130 -16.69 1.19 23.31
C SER A 130 -15.64 1.62 24.34
N ASP A 131 -14.46 2.10 23.92
CA ASP A 131 -13.46 2.66 24.82
C ASP A 131 -13.86 4.05 25.34
N LEU A 132 -14.57 4.83 24.52
CA LEU A 132 -14.93 6.23 24.81
C LEU A 132 -16.32 6.39 25.43
N LYS A 133 -17.23 5.42 25.24
CA LYS A 133 -18.62 5.49 25.71
C LYS A 133 -19.08 4.16 26.28
N ASN A 134 -19.77 4.20 27.43
CA ASN A 134 -20.45 3.03 27.98
C ASN A 134 -21.53 2.53 27.00
N GLY A 135 -21.40 1.28 26.54
CA GLY A 135 -22.29 0.71 25.51
C GLY A 135 -21.99 1.17 24.08
N GLY A 136 -20.82 1.77 23.83
CA GLY A 136 -20.35 2.12 22.49
C GLY A 136 -20.12 0.89 21.61
N LYS A 137 -20.13 1.08 20.28
CA LYS A 137 -19.94 0.00 19.31
C LYS A 137 -18.46 -0.40 19.16
N GLU A 138 -18.19 -1.68 18.96
CA GLU A 138 -16.82 -2.22 18.76
C GLU A 138 -16.25 -1.94 17.37
N ASP A 139 -17.12 -1.64 16.41
CA ASP A 139 -16.83 -1.50 14.99
C ASP A 139 -17.01 -0.05 14.50
N VAL A 140 -16.93 0.91 15.43
CA VAL A 140 -16.80 2.34 15.18
C VAL A 140 -15.42 2.79 15.68
N PHE A 141 -14.61 3.29 14.76
CA PHE A 141 -13.24 3.75 15.00
C PHE A 141 -13.14 5.27 14.97
N TYR A 142 -12.01 5.82 15.40
CA TYR A 142 -11.81 7.27 15.48
C TYR A 142 -10.52 7.69 14.78
N PHE A 143 -10.55 8.86 14.16
CA PHE A 143 -9.37 9.61 13.76
C PHE A 143 -9.29 10.92 14.58
N TRP A 144 -8.11 11.55 14.62
CA TRP A 144 -7.97 12.88 15.21
C TRP A 144 -8.22 13.95 14.14
N ASP A 145 -9.23 14.80 14.32
CA ASP A 145 -9.47 15.92 13.41
C ASP A 145 -8.60 17.11 13.81
N ALA A 146 -7.62 17.45 12.97
CA ALA A 146 -6.69 18.54 13.19
C ALA A 146 -7.36 19.92 13.19
N LYS A 147 -8.53 20.10 12.57
CA LYS A 147 -9.27 21.37 12.61
C LYS A 147 -10.02 21.53 13.93
N GLN A 148 -10.63 20.45 14.41
CA GLN A 148 -11.45 20.46 15.61
C GLN A 148 -10.66 20.15 16.89
N GLN A 149 -9.42 19.67 16.75
CA GLN A 149 -8.52 19.30 17.85
C GLN A 149 -9.17 18.27 18.79
N ARG A 150 -9.81 17.25 18.22
CA ARG A 150 -10.48 16.17 18.97
C ARG A 150 -10.58 14.89 18.14
N ALA A 151 -10.80 13.77 18.84
CA ALA A 151 -11.19 12.53 18.19
C ALA A 151 -12.62 12.64 17.60
N VAL A 152 -12.78 12.17 16.36
CA VAL A 152 -14.05 12.15 15.61
C VAL A 152 -14.30 10.72 15.12
N PRO A 153 -15.54 10.19 15.23
CA PRO A 153 -15.85 8.88 14.71
C PRO A 153 -15.67 8.85 13.19
N THR A 154 -15.06 7.76 12.70
CA THR A 154 -14.75 7.57 11.28
C THR A 154 -16.01 7.18 10.54
N PRO A 155 -16.39 7.88 9.46
CA PRO A 155 -17.52 7.48 8.64
C PRO A 155 -17.18 6.20 7.86
N GLY A 156 -18.19 5.44 7.44
CA GLY A 156 -18.00 4.27 6.58
C GLY A 156 -17.56 2.98 7.28
N SER A 157 -17.16 3.02 8.56
CA SER A 157 -16.87 1.78 9.31
C SER A 157 -18.12 0.89 9.43
N MET A 158 -17.92 -0.40 9.71
CA MET A 158 -19.01 -1.39 9.79
C MET A 158 -20.14 -0.93 10.74
N GLY A 159 -19.79 -0.40 11.91
CA GLY A 159 -20.74 0.08 12.92
C GLY A 159 -21.23 1.50 12.72
N SER A 160 -20.62 2.25 11.79
CA SER A 160 -20.97 3.64 11.51
C SER A 160 -22.37 3.76 10.92
N GLU A 161 -23.13 4.76 11.35
CA GLU A 161 -24.42 5.11 10.75
C GLU A 161 -24.26 5.83 9.41
N GLN A 162 -23.11 6.49 9.20
CA GLN A 162 -22.77 7.14 7.94
C GLN A 162 -22.14 6.12 6.99
N LYS A 163 -22.88 5.68 5.97
CA LYS A 163 -22.42 4.72 4.95
C LYS A 163 -21.73 5.41 3.77
N THR A 164 -20.78 6.28 4.09
CA THR A 164 -19.92 7.01 3.14
C THR A 164 -18.53 7.16 3.76
N ILE A 165 -17.51 7.36 2.94
CA ILE A 165 -16.15 7.67 3.40
C ILE A 165 -15.82 9.17 3.31
N GLN A 166 -16.75 9.98 2.80
CA GLN A 166 -16.54 11.42 2.67
C GLN A 166 -16.25 12.06 4.04
N LEU A 167 -15.18 12.84 4.12
CA LEU A 167 -14.72 13.45 5.36
C LEU A 167 -15.54 14.67 5.81
N HIS A 168 -16.46 15.17 4.96
CA HIS A 168 -17.35 16.30 5.26
C HIS A 168 -16.65 17.54 5.86
N GLY A 169 -15.43 17.82 5.39
CA GLY A 169 -14.62 18.97 5.82
C GLY A 169 -13.68 18.71 7.01
N ALA A 170 -13.75 17.53 7.64
CA ALA A 170 -12.77 17.10 8.64
C ALA A 170 -11.36 17.01 8.02
N ASP A 171 -10.34 17.16 8.86
CA ASP A 171 -8.94 17.00 8.46
C ASP A 171 -8.25 15.96 9.34
N PRO A 172 -8.35 14.66 9.00
CA PRO A 172 -7.71 13.60 9.76
C PRO A 172 -6.20 13.80 9.83
N ALA A 173 -5.64 13.79 11.04
CA ALA A 173 -4.21 13.82 11.23
C ALA A 173 -3.58 12.50 10.79
N LEU A 174 -2.47 12.56 10.05
CA LEU A 174 -1.67 11.38 9.71
C LEU A 174 -0.53 11.14 10.70
N THR A 175 -0.07 12.16 11.41
CA THR A 175 1.08 12.04 12.31
C THR A 175 0.79 12.68 13.65
N GLY A 176 1.47 12.22 14.69
CA GLY A 176 1.40 12.77 16.03
C GLY A 176 0.78 11.85 17.07
N THR A 177 0.87 12.31 18.31
CA THR A 177 0.39 11.62 19.50
C THR A 177 -0.62 12.51 20.20
N PHE A 178 -1.76 11.94 20.57
CA PHE A 178 -2.90 12.64 21.12
C PHE A 178 -3.35 11.98 22.41
N HIS A 179 -4.21 12.66 23.15
CA HIS A 179 -4.77 12.17 24.40
C HIS A 179 -6.29 12.14 24.30
N VAL A 180 -6.88 11.03 24.72
CA VAL A 180 -8.34 10.84 24.83
C VAL A 180 -8.69 10.42 26.25
N GLN A 181 -9.96 10.58 26.62
CA GLN A 181 -10.48 10.11 27.89
C GLN A 181 -11.41 8.92 27.64
N PHE A 182 -11.12 7.80 28.30
CA PHE A 182 -11.97 6.60 28.24
C PHE A 182 -13.25 6.79 29.05
N ALA A 183 -14.22 5.91 28.82
CA ALA A 183 -15.50 5.90 29.51
C ALA A 183 -15.36 5.76 31.05
N ASP A 184 -14.28 5.13 31.52
CA ASP A 184 -13.96 5.00 32.95
C ASP A 184 -13.26 6.24 33.55
N GLY A 185 -13.06 7.28 32.75
CA GLY A 185 -12.46 8.55 33.12
C GLY A 185 -10.93 8.58 33.02
N LYS A 186 -10.26 7.47 32.71
CA LYS A 186 -8.80 7.44 32.55
C LYS A 186 -8.37 8.11 31.25
N ALA A 187 -7.26 8.84 31.32
CA ALA A 187 -6.61 9.35 30.12
C ALA A 187 -5.84 8.22 29.43
N ALA A 188 -5.90 8.18 28.10
CA ALA A 188 -5.14 7.27 27.27
C ALA A 188 -4.42 8.05 26.16
N GLU A 189 -3.18 7.66 25.91
CA GLU A 189 -2.40 8.13 24.78
C GLU A 189 -2.75 7.32 23.53
N VAL A 190 -2.91 8.00 22.40
CA VAL A 190 -3.23 7.40 21.11
C VAL A 190 -2.34 7.99 20.03
N THR A 191 -2.05 7.19 19.01
CA THR A 191 -1.29 7.60 17.82
C THR A 191 -1.99 7.09 16.56
N THR A 192 -1.62 7.60 15.39
CA THR A 192 -2.19 7.14 14.11
C THR A 192 -1.53 5.86 13.61
N VAL A 193 -2.23 5.09 12.78
CA VAL A 193 -1.65 3.96 12.05
C VAL A 193 -0.46 4.41 11.20
N PHE A 194 -0.55 5.57 10.55
CA PHE A 194 0.53 6.09 9.71
C PHE A 194 1.80 6.44 10.51
N GLU A 195 1.68 6.94 11.74
CA GLU A 195 2.85 7.15 12.62
C GLU A 195 3.49 5.80 13.00
N LEU A 196 2.68 4.78 13.28
CA LEU A 196 3.18 3.42 13.55
C LEU A 196 3.85 2.81 12.31
N LEU A 197 3.27 3.01 11.12
CA LEU A 197 3.88 2.60 9.86
C LEU A 197 5.26 3.23 9.69
N LYS A 198 5.37 4.56 9.86
CA LYS A 198 6.66 5.27 9.76
C LYS A 198 7.70 4.68 10.70
N LYS A 199 7.29 4.34 11.93
CA LYS A 199 8.18 3.70 12.91
C LYS A 199 8.60 2.29 12.46
N GLU A 200 7.66 1.51 11.95
CA GLU A 200 7.92 0.14 11.48
C GLU A 200 8.87 0.13 10.27
N ILE A 201 8.61 0.98 9.28
CA ILE A 201 9.43 1.03 8.06
C ILE A 201 10.72 1.82 8.24
N ALA A 202 10.97 2.47 9.40
CA ALA A 202 12.19 3.24 9.63
C ALA A 202 13.48 2.43 9.39
N GLY A 203 13.43 1.12 9.63
CA GLY A 203 14.53 0.19 9.40
C GLY A 203 14.82 -0.14 7.94
N TYR A 204 13.93 0.19 7.00
CA TYR A 204 14.03 -0.16 5.58
C TYR A 204 14.81 0.91 4.79
N THR A 205 15.97 1.30 5.29
CA THR A 205 16.90 2.22 4.60
C THR A 205 17.37 1.61 3.27
N ALA A 206 17.64 2.43 2.25
CA ALA A 206 18.09 1.98 0.92
C ALA A 206 19.22 0.94 0.98
N ASP A 207 20.26 1.16 1.80
CA ASP A 207 21.38 0.22 1.97
C ASP A 207 20.97 -1.16 2.52
N LYS A 208 20.05 -1.18 3.49
CA LYS A 208 19.54 -2.42 4.09
C LYS A 208 18.63 -3.16 3.13
N VAL A 209 17.82 -2.42 2.37
CA VAL A 209 16.97 -2.99 1.32
C VAL A 209 17.85 -3.59 0.24
N ALA A 210 18.82 -2.83 -0.28
CA ALA A 210 19.81 -3.27 -1.26
C ALA A 210 20.53 -4.56 -0.85
N ALA A 211 21.02 -4.62 0.39
CA ALA A 211 21.71 -5.80 0.92
C ALA A 211 20.83 -7.06 0.94
N ARG A 212 19.51 -6.92 1.05
CA ARG A 212 18.57 -8.04 1.08
C ARG A 212 18.05 -8.40 -0.30
N THR A 213 17.72 -7.39 -1.10
CA THR A 213 17.13 -7.55 -2.43
C THR A 213 18.16 -7.87 -3.50
N GLY A 214 19.44 -7.60 -3.25
CA GLY A 214 20.50 -7.73 -4.26
C GLY A 214 20.51 -6.59 -5.28
N LEU A 215 19.63 -5.59 -5.13
CA LEU A 215 19.54 -4.44 -6.02
C LEU A 215 20.44 -3.30 -5.54
N PRO A 216 21.06 -2.51 -6.43
CA PRO A 216 21.79 -1.30 -6.04
C PRO A 216 20.89 -0.27 -5.34
N ALA A 217 21.41 0.41 -4.30
CA ALA A 217 20.65 1.38 -3.52
C ALA A 217 20.19 2.59 -4.36
N ASP A 218 21.05 3.06 -5.27
CA ASP A 218 20.75 4.15 -6.20
C ASP A 218 19.67 3.79 -7.21
N GLU A 219 19.62 2.53 -7.67
CA GLU A 219 18.52 2.03 -8.51
C GLU A 219 17.20 1.95 -7.74
N ILE A 220 17.21 1.55 -6.47
CA ILE A 220 16.01 1.56 -5.60
C ILE A 220 15.50 2.99 -5.40
N GLU A 221 16.39 3.95 -5.15
CA GLU A 221 16.04 5.36 -5.01
C GLU A 221 15.47 5.94 -6.30
N LEU A 222 16.08 5.63 -7.44
CA LEU A 222 15.56 6.01 -8.76
C LEU A 222 14.17 5.42 -8.99
N PHE A 223 13.98 4.13 -8.71
CA PHE A 223 12.69 3.46 -8.85
C PHE A 223 11.61 4.09 -8.00
N ALA A 224 11.88 4.36 -6.72
CA ALA A 224 10.93 5.02 -5.83
C ALA A 224 10.56 6.42 -6.34
N LYS A 225 11.56 7.20 -6.76
CA LYS A 225 11.33 8.54 -7.32
C LYS A 225 10.48 8.49 -8.58
N GLU A 226 10.77 7.58 -9.51
CA GLU A 226 9.99 7.45 -10.76
C GLU A 226 8.56 6.97 -10.49
N LEU A 227 8.35 6.01 -9.59
CA LEU A 227 7.03 5.54 -9.16
C LEU A 227 6.21 6.67 -8.48
N GLY A 228 6.88 7.48 -7.67
CA GLY A 228 6.28 8.63 -6.98
C GLY A 228 5.91 9.79 -7.90
N THR A 229 6.60 9.97 -9.03
CA THR A 229 6.47 11.17 -9.88
C THR A 229 5.84 10.94 -11.24
N ARG A 230 5.91 9.73 -11.82
CA ARG A 230 5.26 9.42 -13.09
C ARG A 230 3.84 8.93 -12.84
N LYS A 231 2.83 9.74 -13.21
CA LYS A 231 1.42 9.42 -12.98
C LYS A 231 0.61 9.39 -14.28
N PRO A 232 -0.38 8.48 -14.44
CA PRO A 232 -0.64 7.35 -13.56
C PRO A 232 0.47 6.28 -13.65
N ALA A 233 0.73 5.61 -12.52
CA ALA A 233 1.62 4.45 -12.43
C ALA A 233 0.81 3.24 -12.00
N MET A 234 1.22 2.04 -12.40
CA MET A 234 0.58 0.79 -12.00
C MET A 234 1.58 -0.32 -11.75
N ILE A 235 1.21 -1.24 -10.86
CA ILE A 235 1.90 -2.50 -10.63
C ILE A 235 1.05 -3.60 -11.27
N ILE A 236 1.68 -4.39 -12.15
CA ILE A 236 1.12 -5.63 -12.68
C ILE A 236 1.91 -6.76 -12.02
N HIS A 237 1.35 -7.33 -10.95
CA HIS A 237 1.96 -8.47 -10.27
C HIS A 237 1.35 -9.80 -10.75
N GLY A 238 2.06 -10.90 -10.49
CA GLY A 238 1.66 -12.22 -10.96
C GLY A 238 2.10 -13.33 -10.02
N ALA A 239 2.07 -14.57 -10.50
CA ALA A 239 2.45 -15.76 -9.73
C ALA A 239 3.87 -15.67 -9.14
N GLY A 240 4.79 -14.94 -9.79
CA GLY A 240 6.17 -14.78 -9.32
C GLY A 240 6.29 -14.10 -7.94
N THR A 241 5.28 -13.31 -7.54
CA THR A 241 5.17 -12.72 -6.19
C THR A 241 4.02 -13.33 -5.38
N ASN A 242 2.99 -13.85 -6.05
CA ASN A 242 1.79 -14.37 -5.39
C ASN A 242 1.91 -15.82 -4.91
N HIS A 243 2.79 -16.64 -5.49
CA HIS A 243 2.95 -18.06 -5.12
C HIS A 243 4.02 -18.26 -4.04
N TRP A 244 4.01 -17.39 -3.01
CA TRP A 244 4.91 -17.43 -1.87
C TRP A 244 4.14 -17.56 -0.56
N PHE A 245 4.77 -18.13 0.46
CA PHE A 245 4.16 -18.32 1.77
C PHE A 245 3.72 -16.99 2.44
N HIS A 246 4.45 -15.91 2.20
CA HIS A 246 4.16 -14.56 2.72
C HIS A 246 3.60 -13.63 1.62
N ASN A 247 2.85 -14.19 0.67
CA ASN A 247 2.22 -13.43 -0.41
C ASN A 247 1.24 -12.37 0.11
N ASP A 248 0.53 -12.66 1.19
CA ASP A 248 -0.41 -11.76 1.87
C ASP A 248 0.26 -10.47 2.30
N LEU A 249 1.43 -10.55 2.95
CA LEU A 249 2.21 -9.38 3.36
C LEU A 249 2.83 -8.68 2.14
N THR A 250 3.28 -9.43 1.14
CA THR A 250 3.85 -8.86 -0.09
C THR A 250 2.82 -8.07 -0.87
N ASN A 251 1.63 -8.63 -1.09
CA ASN A 251 0.51 -7.95 -1.74
C ASN A 251 0.12 -6.69 -0.97
N ARG A 252 -0.01 -6.77 0.36
CA ARG A 252 -0.31 -5.59 1.20
C ARG A 252 0.76 -4.50 1.07
N SER A 253 2.03 -4.88 0.92
CA SER A 253 3.10 -3.92 0.69
C SER A 253 3.10 -3.31 -0.72
N PHE A 254 2.50 -3.96 -1.72
CA PHE A 254 2.31 -3.38 -3.05
C PHE A 254 1.12 -2.43 -3.11
N ILE A 255 0.08 -2.69 -2.29
CA ILE A 255 -1.10 -1.82 -2.17
C ILE A 255 -0.76 -0.54 -1.39
N LEU A 256 0.17 -0.64 -0.42
CA LEU A 256 0.68 0.47 0.39
C LEU A 256 1.44 1.52 -0.46
#